data_AF-A0AAV3FRZ6-F1
#
_entry.id   AF-A0AAV3FRZ6-F1
#
_cell.length_a   1.000
_cell.length_b   1.000
_cell.length_c   1.000
_cell.angle_alpha   90.00
_cell.angle_beta   90.00
_cell.angle_gamma   90.00
#
_symmetry.space_group_name_H-M   'P 1'
#
loop_
_entity.id
_entity.type
_entity.pdbx_description
1 polymer ?
#
loop_
_entity_poly.entity_id
_entity_poly.type
_entity_poly.pdbx_seq_one_letter_code
_entity_poly.pdbx_strand_id
1 'polypeptide(L)' 'MAIYINTKTRNTIETDLVVSGGDWELVSEQQASDKEPTVPELKAKLEELGIDYDKKAKKPELLALLESAESNQDEAE' A
#
# COMPACT_ATOMS: atom_id res chain seq x y z
N MET A 1 1.31 -11.89 -19.76
CA MET A 1 0.74 -12.28 -18.46
C MET A 1 0.11 -11.08 -17.79
N ALA A 2 -1.16 -11.20 -17.44
CA ALA A 2 -1.93 -10.21 -16.72
C ALA A 2 -2.20 -10.71 -15.30
N ILE A 3 -2.11 -9.80 -14.34
CA ILE A 3 -2.38 -10.08 -12.93
C ILE A 3 -3.79 -9.63 -12.63
N TYR A 4 -4.61 -10.48 -12.03
CA TYR A 4 -5.96 -10.15 -11.60
C TYR A 4 -6.08 -10.32 -10.09
N ILE A 5 -6.81 -9.42 -9.43
CA ILE A 5 -7.14 -9.49 -8.01
C ILE A 5 -8.63 -9.71 -7.81
N ASN A 6 -8.97 -10.62 -6.91
CA ASN A 6 -10.35 -10.81 -6.49
C ASN A 6 -10.76 -9.73 -5.49
N THR A 7 -11.84 -8.99 -5.74
CA THR A 7 -12.28 -7.87 -4.88
C THR A 7 -12.84 -8.34 -3.53
N LYS A 8 -13.39 -9.56 -3.46
CA LYS A 8 -13.96 -10.12 -2.22
C LYS A 8 -12.93 -10.83 -1.36
N THR A 9 -12.10 -11.67 -1.97
CA THR A 9 -11.17 -12.54 -1.24
C THR A 9 -9.75 -11.99 -1.22
N ARG A 10 -9.46 -10.96 -2.01
CA ARG A 10 -8.12 -10.35 -2.19
C ARG A 10 -7.07 -11.35 -2.68
N ASN A 11 -7.48 -12.45 -3.30
CA ASN A 11 -6.59 -13.41 -3.95
C ASN A 11 -6.10 -12.86 -5.29
N THR A 12 -4.84 -13.11 -5.61
CA THR A 12 -4.23 -12.72 -6.87
C THR A 12 -4.00 -13.96 -7.74
N ILE A 13 -4.27 -13.84 -9.04
CA ILE A 13 -3.96 -14.85 -10.05
C ILE A 13 -3.18 -14.20 -11.18
N GLU A 14 -2.26 -14.98 -11.77
CA GLU A 14 -1.50 -14.59 -12.96
C GLU A 14 -1.92 -15.51 -14.10
N THR A 15 -2.36 -14.92 -15.21
CA THR A 15 -2.78 -15.68 -16.39
C THR A 15 -2.51 -14.88 -17.65
N ASP A 16 -2.27 -15.56 -18.77
CA ASP A 16 -2.12 -14.91 -20.08
C ASP A 16 -3.47 -14.65 -20.76
N LEU A 17 -4.57 -15.14 -20.17
CA LEU A 17 -5.92 -14.98 -20.69
C LEU A 17 -6.63 -13.76 -20.10
N VAL A 18 -7.58 -13.20 -20.86
CA VAL A 18 -8.49 -12.17 -20.34
C VAL A 18 -9.48 -12.79 -19.36
N VAL A 19 -9.39 -12.42 -18.09
CA VAL A 19 -10.37 -12.83 -17.08
C VAL A 19 -11.56 -11.89 -17.18
N SER A 20 -12.71 -12.43 -17.58
CA SER A 20 -13.96 -11.69 -17.70
C SER A 20 -15.08 -12.43 -16.98
N GLY A 21 -15.74 -11.74 -16.04
CA GLY A 21 -16.77 -12.30 -15.17
C GLY A 21 -16.27 -12.59 -13.73
N GLY A 22 -17.18 -12.49 -12.77
CA GLY A 22 -16.87 -12.62 -11.34
C GLY A 22 -16.29 -11.35 -10.72
N ASP A 23 -15.78 -11.47 -9.49
CA ASP A 23 -15.21 -10.38 -8.70
C ASP A 23 -13.73 -10.13 -9.03
N TRP A 24 -13.30 -10.20 -10.29
CA TRP A 24 -11.90 -10.07 -10.69
C TRP A 24 -11.62 -8.71 -11.35
N GLU A 25 -10.63 -7.99 -10.83
CA GLU A 25 -10.13 -6.73 -11.40
C GLU A 25 -8.70 -6.89 -11.90
N LEU A 26 -8.39 -6.26 -13.04
CA LEU A 26 -7.04 -6.25 -13.61
C LEU A 26 -6.13 -5.37 -12.76
N VAL A 27 -5.09 -5.97 -12.19
CA VAL A 27 -4.04 -5.24 -11.49
C VAL A 27 -3.12 -4.65 -12.54
N SER A 28 -3.37 -3.40 -12.93
CA SER A 28 -2.36 -2.63 -13.65
C SER A 28 -1.16 -2.44 -12.75
N GLU A 29 0.06 -2.50 -13.30
CA GLU A 29 1.32 -2.28 -12.57
C GLU A 29 1.33 -0.97 -11.76
N GLN A 30 0.52 0.00 -12.16
CA GLN A 30 0.35 1.28 -11.45
C GLN A 30 -0.54 1.20 -10.19
N GLN A 31 -1.33 0.14 -10.02
CA GLN A 31 -2.25 -0.05 -8.89
C GLN A 31 -1.76 -1.04 -7.83
N ALA A 32 -0.64 -1.74 -8.08
CA ALA A 32 0.01 -2.53 -7.03
C ALA A 32 0.50 -1.67 -5.85
N SER A 33 0.64 -0.35 -6.07
CA SER A 33 1.03 0.65 -5.06
C SER A 33 -0.13 1.29 -4.29
N ASP A 34 -1.40 0.96 -4.60
CA ASP A 34 -2.57 1.44 -3.83
C ASP A 34 -2.98 0.45 -2.72
N LYS A 35 -2.07 -0.44 -2.32
CA LYS A 35 -2.21 -1.10 -1.03
C LYS A 35 -1.97 -0.01 0.00
N GLU A 36 -3.04 0.51 0.59
CA GLU A 36 -2.95 1.29 1.82
C GLU A 36 -1.88 0.62 2.71
N PRO A 37 -0.78 1.33 3.02
CA PRO A 37 0.37 0.72 3.65
C PRO A 37 -0.10 0.06 4.95
N THR A 38 0.20 -1.23 5.07
CA THR A 38 -0.22 -1.98 6.26
C THR A 38 0.55 -1.45 7.47
N VAL A 39 0.00 -1.62 8.68
CA VAL A 39 0.68 -1.25 9.93
C VAL A 39 2.17 -1.62 9.96
N PRO A 40 2.60 -2.84 9.57
CA PRO A 40 4.03 -3.16 9.53
C PRO A 40 4.83 -2.35 8.50
N GLU A 41 4.26 -2.03 7.33
CA GLU A 41 4.94 -1.19 6.33
C GLU A 41 5.08 0.26 6.76
N LEU A 42 4.03 0.83 7.36
CA LEU A 42 4.08 2.17 7.94
C LEU A 42 5.16 2.27 9.02
N LYS A 43 5.23 1.27 9.90
CA LYS A 43 6.26 1.17 10.94
C LYS A 43 7.66 1.08 10.34
N ALA A 44 7.84 0.23 9.33
CA ALA A 44 9.13 0.08 8.66
C ALA A 44 9.61 1.40 8.04
N LYS A 45 8.73 2.11 7.32
CA LYS A 45 9.05 3.43 6.77
C LYS A 45 9.37 4.47 7.85
N LEU A 46 8.61 4.51 8.96
CA LEU A 46 8.90 5.41 10.07
C LEU A 46 10.25 5.08 10.75
N GLU A 47 10.58 3.80 10.95
CA GLU A 47 11.90 3.39 11.47
C GLU A 47 13.04 3.75 10.50
N GLU A 48 12.83 3.58 9.20
CA GLU A 48 13.79 3.97 8.15
C GLU A 48 14.07 5.48 8.17
N LEU A 49 13.03 6.29 8.38
CA LEU A 49 13.12 7.74 8.54
C LEU A 49 13.64 8.16 9.94
N GLY A 50 13.81 7.22 10.88
CA GLY A 50 14.22 7.50 12.25
C GLY A 50 13.15 8.22 13.08
N ILE A 51 11.88 8.12 12.70
CA ILE A 51 10.74 8.72 13.38
C ILE A 51 10.26 7.78 14.47
N ASP A 52 10.26 8.26 15.72
CA ASP A 52 9.73 7.52 16.84
C ASP A 52 8.19 7.51 16.80
N TYR A 53 7.60 6.33 16.91
CA TYR A 53 6.14 6.15 16.89
C TYR A 53 5.71 5.23 18.04
N ASP A 54 4.46 5.41 18.50
CA ASP A 54 3.94 4.57 19.55
C ASP A 54 3.71 3.14 19.02
N LYS A 55 4.23 2.12 19.70
CA LYS A 55 4.04 0.71 19.29
C LYS A 55 2.57 0.29 19.31
N LYS A 56 1.73 0.99 20.09
CA LYS A 56 0.28 0.83 20.16
C LYS A 56 -0.47 1.78 19.20
N ALA A 57 0.22 2.62 18.44
CA ALA A 57 -0.37 3.46 17.41
C ALA A 57 -1.10 2.60 16.38
N LYS A 58 -2.25 3.09 15.92
CA LYS A 58 -3.09 2.43 14.93
C LYS A 58 -2.64 2.82 13.52
N LYS A 59 -3.08 2.05 12.51
CA LYS A 59 -2.83 2.35 11.09
C LYS A 59 -2.99 3.84 10.71
N PRO A 60 -4.10 4.54 11.04
CA PRO A 60 -4.24 5.95 10.68
C PRO A 60 -3.23 6.88 11.38
N GLU A 61 -2.83 6.57 12.61
CA GLU A 61 -1.86 7.38 13.37
C GLU A 61 -0.46 7.26 12.75
N LEU A 62 -0.06 6.04 12.41
CA LEU A 62 1.24 5.78 11.76
C LEU A 62 1.29 6.35 10.35
N LEU A 63 0.17 6.31 9.62
CA LEU A 63 0.05 6.87 8.28
C LEU A 63 0.13 8.40 8.33
N ALA A 64 -0.57 9.04 9.27
CA ALA A 64 -0.50 10.49 9.46
C ALA A 64 0.90 10.97 9.86
N LEU A 65 1.61 10.22 10.72
CA LEU A 65 3.01 10.51 11.06
C LEU A 65 3.92 10.43 9.83
N LEU A 66 3.72 9.41 9.00
CA LEU A 66 4.48 9.22 7.78
C LEU A 66 4.22 10.35 6.77
N GLU A 67 2.95 10.67 6.50
CA GLU A 67 2.57 11.77 5.60
C GLU A 67 3.10 13.12 6.11
N SER A 68 3.03 13.38 7.41
CA SER A 68 3.56 14.62 8.00
C SER A 68 5.08 14.72 7.87
N ALA A 69 5.79 13.59 7.92
CA ALA A 69 7.23 13.55 7.77
C ALA A 69 7.68 13.64 6.31
N GLU A 70 7.00 12.94 5.39
CA GLU A 70 7.26 13.01 3.94
C GLU A 70 6.94 14.42 3.42
N SER A 71 5.81 15.02 3.82
CA SER A 71 5.42 16.38 3.40
C SER A 71 6.39 17.49 3.85
N ASN A 72 7.26 17.24 4.84
CA ASN A 72 8.29 18.18 5.27
C ASN A 72 9.63 17.96 4.54
N GLN A 73 9.75 16.93 3.70
CA GLN A 73 10.96 16.61 2.94
C GLN A 73 10.93 17.20 1.52
N ASP A 74 9.75 17.53 0.99
CA ASP A 74 9.56 18.10 -0.35
C ASP A 74 9.75 19.63 -0.44
N GLU A 75 10.02 20.34 0.66
CA GLU A 75 10.20 21.81 0.66
C GLU A 75 11.68 22.24 0.58
N ALA A 76 12.49 21.48 -0.17
CA ALA A 76 13.88 21.83 -0.47
C ALA A 76 14.23 21.53 -1.94
N GLU A 77 13.59 22.24 -2.88
CA GLU A 77 14.12 22.46 -4.23
C GLU A 77 14.20 23.96 -4.56
#